data_AF-A0A2D9P423-F1
#
_entry.id   AF-A0A2D9P423-F1
#
_cell.length_a   1.000
_cell.length_b   1.000
_cell.length_c   1.000
_cell.angle_alpha   90.00
_cell.angle_beta   90.00
_cell.angle_gamma   90.00
#
_symmetry.space_group_name_H-M   'P 1'
#
loop_
_entity.id
_entity.type
_entity.pdbx_description
1 polymer ?
#
loop_
_entity_poly.entity_id
_entity_poly.type
_entity_poly.pdbx_seq_one_letter_code
_entity_poly.pdbx_strand_id
1 'polypeptide(L)' 'MESNMKKIIILSVILNISLMFSQTYCAGDQVSLADQNLIHVVGAGHGDYEEGSQFSLADFNGELNGGNYSIIFIDMSASW' A
#
# COMPACT_ATOMS: atom_id res chain seq x y z
N MET A 1 -41.19 0.79 17.06
CA MET A 1 -40.55 1.87 16.27
C MET A 1 -39.11 2.15 16.76
N GLU A 2 -38.86 2.23 18.07
CA GLU A 2 -37.52 2.45 18.65
C GLU A 2 -36.43 1.42 18.28
N SER A 3 -36.75 0.12 18.29
CA SER A 3 -35.76 -0.95 18.05
C SER A 3 -35.16 -0.89 16.63
N ASN A 4 -35.99 -0.64 15.62
CA ASN A 4 -35.52 -0.54 14.23
C ASN A 4 -34.68 0.72 13.99
N MET A 5 -35.03 1.83 14.64
CA MET A 5 -34.26 3.07 14.59
C MET A 5 -32.87 2.90 15.25
N LYS A 6 -32.79 2.20 16.39
CA LYS A 6 -31.50 1.85 17.03
C LYS A 6 -30.63 0.98 16.10
N LYS A 7 -31.22 -0.01 15.41
CA LYS A 7 -30.49 -0.85 14.43
C LYS A 7 -29.97 -0.06 13.23
N ILE A 8 -30.77 0.88 12.71
CA ILE A 8 -30.35 1.77 11.60
C ILE A 8 -29.20 2.67 12.03
N ILE A 9 -29.27 3.24 13.23
CA ILE A 9 -28.18 4.06 13.79
C ILE A 9 -26.90 3.23 13.94
N ILE A 10 -27.00 2.03 14.51
CA ILE A 10 -25.84 1.13 14.66
C ILE A 10 -25.23 0.79 13.29
N LEU A 11 -26.06 0.45 12.30
CA LEU A 11 -25.60 0.14 10.94
C LEU A 11 -24.90 1.34 10.28
N SER A 12 -25.47 2.54 10.45
CA SER A 12 -24.87 3.78 9.95
C SER A 12 -23.50 4.04 10.58
N VAL A 13 -23.37 3.85 11.90
CA VAL A 13 -22.10 4.03 12.60
C VAL A 13 -21.04 3.03 12.11
N ILE A 14 -21.40 1.76 11.93
CA ILE A 14 -20.47 0.74 11.41
C ILE A 14 -19.97 1.09 10.00
N LEU A 15 -20.87 1.52 9.11
CA LEU A 15 -20.52 1.87 7.73
C LEU A 15 -19.57 3.08 7.65
N ASN A 16 -19.78 4.08 8.51
CA ASN A 16 -18.91 5.26 8.55
C ASN A 16 -17.52 4.94 9.11
N ILE A 17 -17.40 4.03 10.09
CA ILE A 17 -16.09 3.61 10.64
C ILE A 17 -15.23 2.93 9.57
N SER A 18 -15.83 2.10 8.69
CA SER A 18 -15.08 1.44 7.61
C SER A 18 -14.46 2.41 6.59
N LEU A 19 -15.01 3.61 6.44
CA LEU A 19 -14.49 4.62 5.50
C LEU A 19 -13.34 5.45 6.06
N MET A 20 -13.04 5.35 7.37
CA MET A 20 -12.03 6.17 8.04
C MET A 20 -10.59 5.65 7.85
N PHE A 21 -10.40 4.45 7.28
CA PHE A 21 -9.09 3.79 7.18
C PHE A 21 -8.48 3.82 5.77
N SER A 22 -8.73 4.86 4.97
CA SER A 22 -8.26 4.87 3.57
C SER A 22 -6.75 4.99 3.41
N GLN A 23 -5.99 5.26 4.49
CA GLN A 23 -4.57 5.53 4.43
C GLN A 23 -3.80 4.65 5.41
N THR A 24 -2.97 3.75 4.88
CA THR A 24 -2.14 2.81 5.66
C THR A 24 -0.86 3.47 6.21
N TYR A 25 -0.32 4.47 5.51
CA TYR A 25 0.96 5.12 5.83
C TYR A 25 0.88 6.65 5.75
N CYS A 26 1.58 7.36 6.61
CA CYS A 26 1.73 8.82 6.65
C CYS A 26 3.16 9.28 6.30
N ALA A 27 3.33 10.58 6.10
CA ALA A 27 4.66 11.16 5.88
C ALA A 27 5.57 10.92 7.09
N GLY A 28 6.69 10.25 6.85
CA GLY A 28 7.65 9.86 7.89
C GLY A 28 7.50 8.42 8.38
N ASP A 29 6.44 7.71 8.00
CA ASP A 29 6.30 6.29 8.34
C ASP A 29 7.25 5.42 7.51
N GLN A 30 7.70 4.32 8.11
CA GLN A 30 8.44 3.27 7.42
C GLN A 30 7.47 2.22 6.88
N VAL A 31 7.58 1.88 5.60
CA VAL A 31 6.82 0.78 4.99
C VAL A 31 7.20 -0.53 5.67
N SER A 32 6.21 -1.34 6.07
CA SER A 32 6.45 -2.61 6.75
C SER A 32 7.23 -3.59 5.86
N LEU A 33 7.97 -4.52 6.47
CA LEU A 33 8.64 -5.58 5.71
C LEU A 33 7.65 -6.43 4.91
N ALA A 34 6.46 -6.68 5.46
CA ALA A 34 5.43 -7.43 4.74
C ALA A 34 5.03 -6.74 3.43
N ASP A 35 4.82 -5.42 3.47
CA ASP A 35 4.44 -4.64 2.29
C ASP A 35 5.61 -4.43 1.33
N GLN A 36 6.84 -4.31 1.84
CA GLN A 36 8.03 -4.22 0.98
C GLN A 36 8.24 -5.49 0.14
N ASN A 37 7.90 -6.66 0.69
CA ASN A 37 8.04 -7.96 0.02
C ASN A 37 6.85 -8.30 -0.90
N LEU A 38 5.89 -7.37 -1.09
CA LEU A 38 4.84 -7.57 -2.08
C LEU A 38 5.45 -7.65 -3.48
N ILE A 39 5.02 -8.66 -4.23
CA ILE A 39 5.47 -8.89 -5.59
C ILE A 39 4.57 -8.11 -6.55
N HIS A 40 5.21 -7.34 -7.40
CA HIS A 40 4.60 -6.57 -8.48
C HIS A 40 5.17 -7.01 -9.82
N VAL A 41 4.39 -6.87 -10.89
CA VAL A 41 4.83 -7.19 -12.26
C VAL A 41 5.35 -5.92 -12.92
N VAL A 42 6.54 -6.02 -13.51
CA VAL A 42 7.17 -4.92 -14.26
C VAL A 42 6.40 -4.70 -15.55
N GLY A 43 5.78 -3.53 -15.69
CA GLY A 43 5.01 -3.17 -16.89
C GLY A 43 5.84 -2.54 -18.01
N ALA A 44 6.92 -1.84 -17.66
CA ALA A 44 7.87 -1.26 -18.61
C ALA A 44 9.28 -1.53 -18.09
N GLY A 45 10.03 -2.38 -18.78
CA GLY A 45 11.34 -2.83 -18.34
C GLY A 45 12.39 -1.71 -18.32
N HIS A 46 13.30 -1.76 -17.35
CA HIS A 46 14.43 -0.87 -17.22
C HIS A 46 15.57 -1.52 -16.40
N GLY A 47 16.81 -1.35 -16.86
CA GLY A 47 17.99 -1.89 -16.17
C GLY A 47 17.93 -3.41 -16.09
N ASP A 48 18.00 -3.95 -14.86
CA ASP A 48 17.95 -5.40 -14.61
C ASP A 48 16.53 -5.98 -14.56
N TYR A 49 15.50 -5.15 -14.71
CA TYR A 49 14.10 -5.56 -14.65
C TYR A 49 13.48 -5.51 -16.05
N GLU A 50 13.31 -6.66 -16.68
CA GLU A 50 12.63 -6.78 -17.97
C GLU A 50 11.09 -6.75 -17.81
N GLU A 51 10.38 -6.38 -18.88
CA GLU A 51 8.90 -6.44 -18.90
C GLU A 51 8.41 -7.86 -18.54
N GLY A 52 7.42 -7.94 -17.66
CA GLY A 52 6.87 -9.21 -17.15
C GLY A 52 7.66 -9.84 -16.01
N SER A 53 8.83 -9.28 -15.65
CA SER A 53 9.57 -9.71 -14.45
C SER A 53 8.82 -9.37 -13.17
N GLN A 54 9.21 -10.03 -12.08
CA GLN A 54 8.74 -9.70 -10.74
C GLN A 54 9.67 -8.67 -10.10
N PHE A 55 9.10 -7.69 -9.41
CA PHE A 55 9.84 -6.74 -8.59
C PHE A 55 9.19 -6.61 -7.21
N SER A 56 9.98 -6.25 -6.21
CA SER A 56 9.49 -5.88 -4.87
C SER A 56 10.21 -4.60 -4.40
N LEU A 57 9.63 -3.88 -3.44
CA LEU A 57 10.32 -2.74 -2.83
C LEU A 57 11.51 -3.20 -1.97
N ALA A 58 11.49 -4.44 -1.48
CA ALA A 58 12.57 -5.03 -0.70
C ALA A 58 13.88 -5.16 -1.50
N ASP A 59 13.81 -5.27 -2.83
CA ASP A 59 14.99 -5.35 -3.70
C ASP A 59 15.89 -4.10 -3.57
N PHE A 60 15.28 -2.96 -3.22
CA PHE A 60 15.96 -1.67 -3.03
C PHE A 60 16.23 -1.32 -1.57
N ASN A 61 15.87 -2.22 -0.65
CA ASN A 61 16.17 -2.04 0.76
C ASN A 61 17.62 -2.47 1.05
N GLY A 62 18.48 -1.48 1.34
CA GLY A 62 19.89 -1.66 1.67
C GLY A 62 20.16 -2.64 2.81
N GLU A 63 19.25 -2.76 3.77
CA GLU A 63 19.39 -3.70 4.90
C GLU A 63 19.19 -5.16 4.45
N LEU A 64 18.47 -5.39 3.35
CA LEU A 64 18.12 -6.71 2.84
C LEU A 64 19.00 -7.16 1.66
N ASN A 65 19.61 -6.21 0.94
CA ASN A 65 20.37 -6.49 -0.30
C ASN A 65 21.90 -6.34 -0.13
N GLY A 66 22.42 -6.38 1.10
CA GLY A 66 23.87 -6.35 1.37
C GLY A 66 24.49 -4.95 1.47
N GLY A 67 23.68 -3.94 1.78
CA GLY A 67 24.12 -2.56 2.02
C GLY A 67 24.00 -1.63 0.82
N ASN A 68 23.27 -2.02 -0.24
CA ASN A 68 23.07 -1.19 -1.42
C ASN A 68 21.78 -0.36 -1.28
N TYR A 69 21.92 0.84 -0.74
CA TYR A 69 20.80 1.76 -0.52
C TYR A 69 20.45 2.53 -1.79
N SER A 70 19.16 2.56 -2.13
CA SER A 70 18.62 3.28 -3.28
C SER A 70 17.64 4.39 -2.84
N ILE A 71 17.56 5.46 -3.63
CA ILE A 71 16.52 6.48 -3.50
C ILE A 71 15.54 6.28 -4.66
N ILE A 72 14.27 6.03 -4.35
CA ILE A 72 13.21 5.79 -5.33
C ILE A 72 12.23 6.97 -5.30
N PHE A 73 11.86 7.46 -6.48
CA PHE A 73 10.72 8.35 -6.65
C PHE A 73 9.56 7.56 -7.25
N ILE A 74 8.46 7.46 -6.51
CA ILE A 74 7.24 6.77 -6.95
C ILE A 74 6.18 7.84 -7.19
N ASP A 75 5.73 7.93 -8.43
CA ASP A 75 4.56 8.73 -8.79
C ASP A 75 3.35 7.81 -8.92
N MET A 76 2.25 8.17 -8.28
CA MET A 76 1.00 7.42 -8.29
C MET A 76 -0.10 8.32 -8.85
N SER A 77 -0.49 8.07 -10.10
CA SER A 77 -1.71 8.61 -10.67
C SER A 77 -2.88 7.68 -10.36
N ALA A 78 -3.81 8.11 -9.51
CA ALA A 78 -5.08 7.43 -9.34
C ALA A 78 -6.17 8.16 -10.14
N SER A 79 -6.95 7.43 -10.94
CA SER A 79 -8.23 7.92 -11.47
C SER A 79 -9.35 7.52 -10.51
N TRP A 80 -10.32 8.41 -10.33
CA TRP A 80 -11.53 8.17 -9.56
C TRP A 80 -12.66 7.64 -10.44
#